data_AF-A0A3A4NQ21-F1
#
_entry.id   AF-A0A3A4NQ21-F1
#
_cell.length_a   1.000
_cell.length_b   1.000
_cell.length_c   1.000
_cell.angle_alpha   90.00
_cell.angle_beta   90.00
_cell.angle_gamma   90.00
#
_symmetry.space_group_name_H-M   'P 1'
#
loop_
_entity.id
_entity.type
_entity.pdbx_description
1 polymer ?
#
loop_
_entity_poly.entity_id
_entity_poly.type
_entity_poly.pdbx_seq_one_letter_code
_entity_poly.pdbx_strand_id
1 'polypeptide(L)' 'MVRSIGFIGGGRVARILLGGWKLGQALPEVVRVSDPGVDSLEKLRRLLPGIDLFAGDNVPPGFL' A
#
# COMPACT_ATOMS: atom_id res chain seq x y z
N MET A 1 0.32 -19.82 -1.89
CA MET A 1 0.85 -18.58 -1.30
C MET A 1 0.52 -17.45 -2.26
N VAL A 2 -0.06 -16.35 -1.78
CA VAL A 2 -0.41 -15.20 -2.63
C VAL A 2 0.87 -14.41 -2.91
N ARG A 3 1.22 -14.22 -4.19
CA ARG A 3 2.45 -13.51 -4.59
C ARG A 3 2.30 -11.99 -4.55
N SER A 4 1.10 -11.49 -4.84
CA SER A 4 0.84 -10.07 -4.93
C SER A 4 -0.55 -9.72 -4.41
N ILE A 5 -0.70 -8.51 -3.85
CA ILE A 5 -1.99 -7.95 -3.49
C ILE A 5 -2.10 -6.48 -3.88
N GLY A 6 -3.30 -6.07 -4.28
CA GLY A 6 -3.64 -4.69 -4.61
C GLY A 6 -4.76 -4.17 -3.73
N PHE A 7 -4.67 -2.90 -3.33
CA PHE A 7 -5.71 -2.15 -2.63
C PHE A 7 -6.11 -0.93 -3.46
N ILE A 8 -7.41 -0.76 -3.66
CA ILE A 8 -8.01 0.52 -4.10
C ILE A 8 -8.60 1.15 -2.83
N GLY A 9 -7.90 2.16 -2.32
CA GLY A 9 -8.10 2.77 -1.01
C GLY A 9 -6.99 2.43 -0.01
N GLY A 10 -6.26 3.44 0.46
CA GLY A 10 -5.20 3.43 1.48
C GLY A 10 -5.70 3.76 2.90
N GLY A 11 -7.00 3.62 3.12
CA GLY A 11 -7.70 3.92 4.36
C GLY A 11 -7.40 2.96 5.52
N ARG A 12 -8.32 2.92 6.50
CA ARG A 12 -8.16 2.12 7.72
C ARG A 12 -8.02 0.63 7.45
N VAL A 13 -8.84 0.08 6.54
CA VAL A 13 -8.85 -1.36 6.23
C VAL A 13 -7.51 -1.81 5.66
N ALA A 14 -7.00 -1.12 4.63
CA ALA A 14 -5.69 -1.41 4.05
C ALA A 14 -4.59 -1.39 5.12
N ARG A 15 -4.56 -0.35 5.96
CA ARG A 15 -3.57 -0.24 7.06
C ARG A 15 -3.68 -1.36 8.09
N ILE A 16 -4.88 -1.78 8.47
CA ILE A 16 -5.09 -2.86 9.44
C ILE A 16 -4.59 -4.20 8.88
N LEU A 17 -5.00 -4.54 7.65
CA LEU A 17 -4.59 -5.79 7.02
C LEU A 17 -3.08 -5.84 6.78
N LEU A 18 -2.53 -4.77 6.19
CA LEU A 18 -1.10 -4.65 5.93
C LEU A 18 -0.27 -4.63 7.22
N GLY A 19 -0.75 -3.94 8.27
CA GLY A 19 -0.12 -3.94 9.58
C GLY A 19 -0.11 -5.33 10.22
N GLY A 20 -1.24 -6.05 10.17
CA GLY A 20 -1.34 -7.42 10.65
C GLY A 20 -0.39 -8.37 9.93
N TRP A 21 -0.33 -8.31 8.59
CA TRP A 21 0.60 -9.13 7.81
C TRP A 21 2.06 -8.76 8.05
N LYS A 22 2.38 -7.49 8.25
CA LYS A 22 3.74 -7.06 8.65
C LYS A 22 4.14 -7.73 9.96
N LEU A 23 3.28 -7.66 10.97
CA LEU A 23 3.54 -8.25 12.29
C LEU A 23 3.67 -9.77 12.22
N GLY A 24 2.85 -10.43 11.39
CA GLY A 24 2.89 -11.87 11.18
C GLY A 24 3.93 -12.36 10.18
N GLN A 25 4.83 -11.50 9.68
CA GLN A 25 5.82 -11.83 8.63
C GLN A 25 5.19 -12.51 7.40
N ALA A 26 3.98 -12.09 7.04
CA ALA A 26 3.13 -12.70 6.02
C ALA A 26 2.78 -11.74 4.87
N LEU A 27 3.56 -10.67 4.69
CA LEU A 27 3.37 -9.76 3.56
C LEU A 27 3.67 -10.48 2.24
N PRO A 28 2.81 -10.34 1.21
CA PRO A 28 3.14 -10.76 -0.14
C PRO A 28 4.39 -10.03 -0.66
N GLU A 29 5.08 -10.64 -1.62
CA GLU A 29 6.26 -10.05 -2.28
C GLU A 29 5.95 -8.70 -2.91
N VAL A 30 4.74 -8.55 -3.46
CA VAL A 30 4.30 -7.32 -4.13
C VAL A 30 3.02 -6.80 -3.46
N VAL A 31 3.09 -5.58 -2.94
CA VAL A 31 1.93 -4.86 -2.39
C VAL A 31 1.79 -3.55 -3.14
N ARG A 32 0.59 -3.31 -3.68
CA ARG A 32 0.24 -2.06 -4.35
C ARG A 32 -0.95 -1.40 -3.69
N VAL A 33 -0.88 -0.09 -3.46
CA VAL A 33 -2.01 0.68 -2.94
C VAL A 33 -2.22 1.92 -3.77
N SER A 34 -3.43 2.08 -4.28
CA SER A 34 -3.88 3.32 -4.90
C SER A 34 -4.83 4.06 -3.98
N ASP A 35 -4.61 5.36 -3.77
CA ASP A 35 -5.52 6.22 -3.01
C ASP A 35 -5.36 7.68 -3.48
N PRO A 36 -6.45 8.45 -3.64
CA PRO A 36 -6.34 9.87 -3.98
C PRO A 36 -5.84 10.74 -2.81
N GLY A 37 -5.95 10.27 -1.57
CA GLY A 37 -5.55 10.99 -0.37
C GLY A 37 -4.07 10.82 -0.05
N VAL A 38 -3.28 11.87 -0.31
CA VAL A 38 -1.83 11.91 -0.03
C VAL A 38 -1.50 11.52 1.42
N ASP A 39 -2.28 12.01 2.39
CA ASP A 39 -2.09 11.68 3.82
C ASP A 39 -2.21 10.18 4.13
N SER A 40 -3.06 9.47 3.39
CA SER A 40 -3.28 8.03 3.58
C SER A 40 -2.07 7.25 3.06
N LEU A 41 -1.55 7.65 1.90
CA LEU A 41 -0.34 7.11 1.28
C LEU A 41 0.89 7.39 2.12
N GLU A 42 1.05 8.60 2.68
CA GLU A 42 2.18 8.91 3.58
C GLU A 42 2.18 8.02 4.83
N LYS A 43 1.00 7.79 5.42
CA LYS A 43 0.86 6.89 6.58
C LYS A 43 1.26 5.46 6.20
N LEU A 44 0.87 4.99 5.01
CA LEU A 44 1.26 3.69 4.50
C LEU A 44 2.77 3.61 4.20
N ARG A 45 3.37 4.64 3.60
CA ARG A 45 4.80 4.71 3.32
C ARG A 45 5.65 4.61 4.57
N ARG A 46 5.22 5.28 5.66
CA ARG A 46 5.88 5.16 6.98
C ARG A 46 5.73 3.78 7.59
N LEU A 47 4.56 3.15 7.42
CA LEU A 47 4.31 1.81 7.95
C LEU A 47 5.11 0.74 7.17
N LEU A 48 5.20 0.88 5.86
CA LEU A 48 5.76 -0.09 4.92
C LEU A 48 6.53 0.65 3.81
N PRO A 49 7.83 0.89 3.98
CA PRO A 49 8.61 1.65 3.00
C PRO A 49 8.86 0.92 1.67
N GLY A 50 8.56 -0.39 1.58
CA GLY A 50 8.81 -1.22 0.40
C GLY A 50 7.59 -1.56 -0.44
N ILE A 51 6.51 -0.79 -0.35
CA ILE A 51 5.28 -1.03 -1.14
C ILE A 51 5.09 0.03 -2.21
N ASP A 52 4.46 -0.35 -3.32
CA ASP A 52 4.16 0.58 -4.40
C ASP A 52 2.91 1.40 -4.03
N LEU A 53 3.04 2.73 -4.05
CA LEU A 53 1.96 3.66 -3.74
C LEU A 53 1.64 4.51 -4.97
N PHE A 54 0.37 4.60 -5.32
CA PHE A 54 -0.12 5.31 -6.48
C PHE A 54 -1.12 6.38 -6.03
N ALA A 55 -0.84 7.64 -6.35
CA ALA A 55 -1.75 8.73 -6.03
C ALA A 55 -2.74 8.96 -7.18
N GLY A 56 -4.03 9.10 -6.88
CA GLY A 56 -5.03 9.51 -7.86
C GLY A 56 -5.34 8.45 -8.93
N ASP A 57 -4.98 8.71 -10.19
CA ASP A 57 -5.32 7.97 -11.41
C ASP A 57 -4.49 6.67 -11.62
N ASN A 58 -3.92 6.13 -10.54
CA ASN A 58 -3.03 4.97 -10.54
C ASN A 58 -1.71 5.19 -11.28
N VAL A 59 -1.25 6.44 -11.43
CA VAL A 59 0.05 6.72 -12.05
C VAL A 59 1.17 6.49 -11.01
N PRO A 60 2.20 5.68 -11.33
CA PRO A 60 3.32 5.47 -10.43
C PRO A 60 4.11 6.78 -10.22
N PRO A 61 4.66 7.03 -9.02
CA PRO A 61 5.57 8.15 -8.80
C PRO A 61 6.78 8.04 -9.75
N GLY A 62 7.01 9.06 -10.59
CA GLY A 62 8.10 9.09 -11.58
C GLY A 62 7.69 9.08 -13.06
N PHE A 63 6.39 9.09 -13.36
CA PHE A 63 5.84 9.21 -14.73
C PHE A 63 5.32 10.62 -15.07
N LEU A 64 5.70 11.64 -14.30
CA LEU A 64 5.49 13.07 -14.58
C LEU A 64 6.82 13.77 -14.84
#